data_AF-A0A9K3PD20-F1
#
_entry.id   AF-A0A9K3PD20-F1
#
_cell.length_a   1.000
_cell.length_b   1.000
_cell.length_c   1.000
_cell.angle_alpha   90.00
_cell.angle_beta   90.00
_cell.angle_gamma   90.00
#
_symmetry.space_group_name_H-M   'P 1'
#
loop_
_entity.id
_entity.type
_entity.pdbx_description
1 polymer ?
#
loop_
_entity_poly.entity_id
_entity_poly.type
_entity_poly.pdbx_seq_one_letter_code
_entity_poly.pdbx_strand_id
1 'polypeptide(L)'
;MLTRLIGERVSKTTVSHLHSTSSPSNHFPDMQALSTAPFMQQVQYGMELSFLLENPESESNVQLKESLKVQLSHSDGIRGFMVAYLSGRGEDVVEGNVDALVAPNTIEIPPVLLEVLHEQLQQKGSAELVSLMCMNVIMPTAMVTMHKDASQSANSARTAQRGLALLQAVQEHNTGIRKNVSAIRQVARRVQKIDQDGHTAETESDDPLIKRWTEFFDKWGYQQQQAADIEKAMDTLLS
;
A
#
# COMPACT_ATOMS: atom_id res chain seq x y z
N MET A 1 27.09 51.49 -43.18
CA MET A 1 28.51 51.79 -43.41
C MET A 1 29.22 51.59 -42.08
N LEU A 2 30.15 50.62 -41.99
CA LEU A 2 31.29 50.51 -41.03
C LEU A 2 31.04 50.69 -39.51
N THR A 3 31.52 49.94 -38.52
CA THR A 3 32.48 48.82 -38.37
C THR A 3 32.37 48.33 -36.90
N ARG A 4 32.77 47.08 -36.67
CA ARG A 4 33.14 46.44 -35.38
C ARG A 4 33.93 47.35 -34.42
N LEU A 5 33.92 46.99 -33.12
CA LEU A 5 35.10 46.59 -32.31
C LEU A 5 34.67 46.10 -30.91
N ILE A 6 35.16 44.90 -30.53
CA ILE A 6 35.80 44.48 -29.25
C ILE A 6 35.04 44.80 -27.94
N GLY A 7 34.71 43.88 -27.04
CA GLY A 7 35.38 42.65 -26.63
C GLY A 7 35.97 42.86 -25.24
N GLU A 8 35.33 42.36 -24.18
CA GLU A 8 36.03 42.16 -22.89
C GLU A 8 35.35 41.10 -22.03
N ARG A 9 36.22 40.32 -21.38
CA ARG A 9 35.96 39.08 -20.65
C ARG A 9 35.24 39.34 -19.33
N VAL A 10 34.24 38.53 -19.01
CA VAL A 10 33.75 38.39 -17.62
C VAL A 10 34.10 37.01 -17.10
N SER A 11 34.80 37.02 -15.99
CA SER A 11 35.37 35.90 -15.25
C SER A 11 34.32 34.84 -14.86
N LYS A 12 34.71 33.58 -15.02
CA LYS A 12 33.98 32.42 -14.48
C LYS A 12 34.12 32.41 -12.95
N THR A 13 33.04 32.72 -12.24
CA THR A 13 32.90 32.42 -10.82
C THR A 13 32.38 31.01 -10.69
N THR A 14 33.28 30.08 -10.36
CA THR A 14 32.93 28.70 -10.01
C THR A 14 32.24 28.72 -8.64
N VAL A 15 30.91 28.56 -8.63
CA VAL A 15 30.16 28.31 -7.40
C VAL A 15 30.33 26.84 -7.06
N SER A 16 31.21 26.55 -6.11
CA SER A 16 31.32 25.25 -5.46
C SER A 16 30.09 25.05 -4.56
N HIS A 17 29.02 24.46 -5.11
CA HIS A 17 27.96 23.89 -4.29
C HIS A 17 28.48 22.62 -3.64
N LEU A 18 28.97 22.77 -2.41
CA LEU A 18 29.09 21.67 -1.44
C LEU A 18 27.67 21.11 -1.22
N HIS A 19 27.33 20.03 -1.93
CA HIS A 19 26.24 19.16 -1.52
C HIS A 19 26.76 18.38 -0.31
N SER A 20 26.49 18.93 0.87
CA SER A 20 26.61 18.21 2.12
C SER A 20 25.53 17.13 2.11
N THR A 21 25.88 15.93 1.66
CA THR A 21 25.07 14.72 1.82
C THR A 21 25.08 14.36 3.30
N SER A 22 24.21 15.01 4.09
CA SER A 22 23.90 14.52 5.42
C SER A 22 23.24 13.16 5.25
N SER A 23 23.93 12.08 5.64
CA SER A 23 23.31 10.76 5.78
C SER A 23 22.02 10.92 6.59
N PRO A 24 20.89 10.34 6.15
CA PRO A 24 19.68 10.37 6.96
C PRO A 24 20.02 9.75 8.31
N SER A 25 19.93 10.55 9.38
CA SER A 25 20.08 10.04 10.73
C SER A 25 18.97 9.02 10.95
N ASN A 26 19.31 7.81 11.41
CA ASN A 26 18.37 6.76 11.83
C ASN A 26 17.56 7.23 13.05
N HIS A 27 16.65 8.16 12.82
CA HIS A 27 15.81 8.74 13.85
C HIS A 27 14.46 8.03 13.81
N PHE A 28 14.18 7.27 14.87
CA PHE A 28 12.86 6.69 15.07
C PHE A 28 11.89 7.76 15.56
N PRO A 29 10.62 7.73 15.13
CA PRO A 29 9.60 8.59 15.70
C PRO A 29 9.41 8.31 17.19
N ASP A 30 9.05 9.35 17.95
CA ASP A 30 8.68 9.21 19.36
C ASP A 30 7.47 8.28 19.51
N MET A 31 7.54 7.29 20.42
CA MET A 31 6.50 6.27 20.58
C MET A 31 5.16 6.84 21.02
N GLN A 32 5.16 7.89 21.85
CA GLN A 32 3.92 8.52 22.30
C GLN A 32 3.26 9.28 21.15
N ALA A 33 4.05 10.03 20.37
CA ALA A 33 3.57 10.68 19.16
C ALA A 33 3.03 9.65 18.15
N LEU A 34 3.76 8.56 17.93
CA LEU A 34 3.38 7.48 17.01
C LEU A 34 2.05 6.82 17.39
N SER A 35 1.75 6.69 18.68
CA SER A 35 0.51 6.06 19.16
C SER A 35 -0.77 6.89 18.99
N THR A 36 -0.65 8.19 18.72
CA THR A 36 -1.80 9.13 18.74
C THR A 36 -1.84 10.11 17.57
N ALA A 37 -0.78 10.14 16.76
CA ALA A 37 -0.68 11.08 15.65
C ALA A 37 -1.81 10.88 14.62
N PRO A 38 -2.32 11.98 14.03
CA PRO A 38 -3.37 11.92 13.02
C PRO A 38 -2.86 11.28 11.72
N PHE A 39 -3.78 10.76 10.90
CA PHE A 39 -3.48 10.05 9.65
C PHE A 39 -2.33 10.63 8.80
N MET A 40 -2.32 11.93 8.48
CA MET A 40 -1.26 12.48 7.61
C MET A 40 0.14 12.42 8.25
N GLN A 41 0.22 12.56 9.57
CA GLN A 41 1.47 12.38 10.31
C GLN A 41 1.84 10.89 10.38
N GLN A 42 0.86 9.99 10.46
CA GLN A 42 1.09 8.54 10.39
C GLN A 42 1.66 8.12 9.03
N VAL A 43 1.25 8.75 7.93
CA VAL A 43 1.87 8.51 6.62
C VAL A 43 3.35 8.90 6.64
N GLN A 44 3.71 10.03 7.27
CA GLN A 44 5.12 10.45 7.41
C GLN A 44 5.94 9.43 8.20
N TYR A 45 5.48 9.03 9.38
CA TYR A 45 6.14 7.99 10.17
C TYR A 45 6.19 6.65 9.43
N GLY A 46 5.14 6.31 8.68
CA GLY A 46 5.12 5.12 7.84
C GLY A 46 6.19 5.13 6.76
N MET A 47 6.50 6.29 6.16
CA MET A 47 7.58 6.43 5.17
C MET A 47 8.95 6.21 5.82
N GLU A 48 9.19 6.80 7.00
CA GLU A 48 10.42 6.61 7.77
C GLU A 48 10.63 5.15 8.14
N LEU A 49 9.60 4.49 8.69
CA LEU A 49 9.66 3.08 9.07
C LEU A 49 9.79 2.16 7.85
N SER A 50 9.18 2.49 6.72
CA SER A 50 9.35 1.74 5.46
C SER A 50 10.78 1.84 4.93
N PHE A 51 11.40 3.02 5.00
CA PHE A 51 12.80 3.19 4.63
C PHE A 51 13.75 2.36 5.50
N LEU A 52 13.49 2.30 6.82
CA LEU A 52 14.26 1.47 7.75
C LEU A 52 14.06 -0.03 7.53
N LEU A 53 12.89 -0.45 7.04
CA LEU A 53 12.63 -1.84 6.66
C LEU A 53 13.42 -2.26 5.41
N GLU A 54 13.67 -1.34 4.48
CA GLU A 54 14.48 -1.57 3.28
C GLU A 54 15.99 -1.52 3.59
N ASN A 55 16.39 -0.82 4.65
CA ASN A 55 17.79 -0.64 5.06
C ASN A 55 18.01 -1.11 6.51
N PRO A 56 17.80 -2.41 6.82
CA PRO A 56 17.80 -2.87 8.20
C PRO A 56 19.20 -2.83 8.82
N GLU A 57 19.38 -2.03 9.86
CA GLU A 57 20.54 -2.09 10.74
C GLU A 57 20.25 -3.02 11.92
N SER A 58 21.05 -4.07 12.10
CA SER A 58 20.81 -5.16 13.05
C SER A 58 20.58 -4.68 14.49
N GLU A 59 21.30 -3.64 14.92
CA GLU A 59 21.20 -3.07 16.27
C GLU A 59 19.88 -2.30 16.51
N SER A 60 19.21 -1.87 15.44
CA SER A 60 18.00 -1.04 15.50
C SER A 60 16.69 -1.85 15.37
N ASN A 61 16.79 -3.15 15.06
CA ASN A 61 15.62 -4.00 14.79
C ASN A 61 14.62 -4.09 15.95
N VAL A 62 15.09 -4.01 17.20
CA VAL A 62 14.18 -4.02 18.37
C VAL A 62 13.30 -2.77 18.37
N GLN A 63 13.90 -1.59 18.20
CA GLN A 63 13.18 -0.32 18.17
C GLN A 63 12.27 -0.20 16.93
N LEU A 64 12.69 -0.74 15.78
CA LEU A 64 11.87 -0.82 14.58
C LEU A 64 10.62 -1.68 14.82
N LYS A 65 10.77 -2.87 15.43
CA LYS A 65 9.64 -3.74 15.79
C LYS A 65 8.67 -3.03 16.72
N GLU A 66 9.17 -2.38 17.76
CA GLU A 66 8.33 -1.64 18.71
C GLU A 66 7.58 -0.51 18.02
N SER A 67 8.24 0.26 17.17
CA SER A 67 7.62 1.36 16.41
C SER A 67 6.51 0.85 15.50
N LEU A 68 6.78 -0.23 14.75
CA LEU A 68 5.76 -0.87 13.90
C LEU A 68 4.59 -1.40 14.72
N LYS A 69 4.83 -2.02 15.88
CA LYS A 69 3.76 -2.50 16.78
C LYS A 69 2.88 -1.35 17.27
N VAL A 70 3.49 -0.22 17.65
CA VAL A 70 2.76 0.98 18.09
C VAL A 70 1.95 1.55 16.94
N GLN A 71 2.56 1.73 15.77
CA GLN A 71 1.86 2.29 14.61
C GLN A 71 0.70 1.39 14.15
N LEU A 72 0.87 0.07 14.17
CA LEU A 72 -0.18 -0.87 13.77
C LEU A 72 -1.24 -1.12 14.84
N SER A 73 -1.15 -0.48 16.01
CA SER A 73 -2.08 -0.69 17.13
C SER A 73 -3.40 0.10 17.01
N HIS A 74 -3.51 1.01 16.04
CA HIS A 74 -4.70 1.84 15.85
C HIS A 74 -4.97 2.15 14.37
N SER A 75 -6.21 2.53 14.05
CA SER A 75 -6.72 2.65 12.68
C SER A 75 -5.92 3.61 11.78
N ASP A 76 -5.65 4.83 12.25
CA ASP A 76 -4.88 5.83 11.50
C ASP A 76 -3.43 5.40 11.27
N GLY A 77 -2.82 4.70 12.22
CA GLY A 77 -1.46 4.20 12.10
C GLY A 77 -1.36 3.03 11.13
N ILE A 78 -2.31 2.09 11.17
CA ILE A 78 -2.43 1.02 10.17
C ILE A 78 -2.58 1.61 8.77
N ARG A 79 -3.50 2.57 8.60
CA ARG A 79 -3.73 3.22 7.29
C ARG A 79 -2.50 3.99 6.83
N GLY A 80 -1.89 4.78 7.71
CA GLY A 80 -0.72 5.59 7.39
C GLY A 80 0.47 4.72 6.97
N PHE A 81 0.76 3.66 7.73
CA PHE A 81 1.81 2.70 7.41
C PHE A 81 1.53 1.99 6.08
N MET A 82 0.34 1.43 5.88
CA MET A 82 0.02 0.68 4.66
C MET A 82 0.11 1.56 3.41
N VAL A 83 -0.36 2.81 3.49
CA VAL A 83 -0.20 3.77 2.38
C VAL A 83 1.27 4.01 2.07
N ALA A 84 2.09 4.28 3.10
CA ALA A 84 3.51 4.56 2.90
C ALA A 84 4.29 3.36 2.37
N TYR A 85 4.09 2.18 2.97
CA TYR A 85 4.83 0.96 2.64
C TYR A 85 4.45 0.42 1.25
N LEU A 86 3.14 0.34 0.96
CA LEU A 86 2.67 -0.26 -0.29
C LEU A 86 2.88 0.66 -1.49
N SER A 87 2.88 1.99 -1.29
CA SER A 87 3.21 2.96 -2.33
C SER A 87 4.68 3.37 -2.37
N GLY A 88 5.50 2.80 -1.48
CA GLY A 88 6.93 3.09 -1.35
C GLY A 88 7.70 2.85 -2.65
N ARG A 89 8.81 3.59 -2.79
CA ARG A 89 9.72 3.51 -3.93
C ARG A 89 10.56 2.23 -3.83
N GLY A 90 10.02 1.11 -4.28
CA GLY A 90 10.89 -0.01 -4.62
C GLY A 90 11.96 0.47 -5.61
N GLU A 91 13.19 0.03 -5.39
CA GLU A 91 14.31 0.16 -6.34
C GLU A 91 14.05 -0.52 -7.70
N ASP A 92 12.82 -0.98 -7.97
CA ASP A 92 12.35 -1.49 -9.25
C ASP A 92 12.23 -0.41 -10.34
N VAL A 93 12.62 0.84 -10.07
CA VAL A 93 12.88 1.84 -11.11
C VAL A 93 14.30 1.66 -11.65
N VAL A 94 14.64 0.44 -12.05
CA VAL A 94 15.73 0.24 -13.00
C VAL A 94 15.24 0.83 -14.32
N GLU A 95 15.90 1.90 -14.72
CA GLU A 95 15.71 2.68 -15.94
C GLU A 95 15.07 1.89 -17.10
N GLY A 96 13.77 2.13 -17.35
CA GLY A 96 13.16 1.87 -18.66
C GLY A 96 12.14 0.73 -18.79
N ASN A 97 11.86 -0.06 -17.76
CA ASN A 97 10.83 -1.12 -17.84
C ASN A 97 9.73 -0.95 -16.77
N VAL A 98 8.83 0.02 -17.01
CA VAL A 98 7.66 0.29 -16.16
C VAL A 98 6.57 -0.81 -16.31
N ASP A 99 6.75 -1.75 -17.24
CA ASP A 99 5.72 -2.71 -17.67
C ASP A 99 5.81 -4.12 -17.06
N ALA A 100 6.84 -4.44 -16.26
CA ALA A 100 6.93 -5.75 -15.66
C ALA A 100 6.06 -5.82 -14.39
N LEU A 101 4.79 -6.21 -14.55
CA LEU A 101 3.96 -6.65 -13.44
C LEU A 101 4.65 -7.84 -12.76
N VAL A 102 5.21 -7.60 -11.58
CA VAL A 102 5.88 -8.63 -10.77
C VAL A 102 4.81 -9.49 -10.10
N ALA A 103 4.94 -10.81 -10.20
CA ALA A 103 3.98 -11.72 -9.58
C ALA A 103 4.02 -11.57 -8.04
N PRO A 104 2.87 -11.55 -7.33
CA PRO A 104 2.86 -11.28 -5.88
C PRO A 104 3.78 -12.20 -5.06
N ASN A 105 3.91 -13.47 -5.47
CA ASN A 105 4.77 -14.47 -4.84
C ASN A 105 6.28 -14.23 -5.00
N THR A 106 6.69 -13.21 -5.75
CA THR A 106 8.10 -12.83 -5.96
C THR A 106 8.48 -11.55 -5.22
N ILE A 107 7.52 -10.87 -4.59
CA ILE A 107 7.79 -9.70 -3.76
C ILE A 107 8.24 -10.18 -2.38
N GLU A 108 9.48 -9.88 -2.02
CA GLU A 108 10.02 -10.18 -0.70
C GLU A 108 9.47 -9.20 0.34
N ILE A 109 8.85 -9.73 1.39
CA ILE A 109 8.38 -8.92 2.52
C ILE A 109 9.45 -8.92 3.61
N PRO A 110 9.86 -7.76 4.13
CA PRO A 110 10.87 -7.67 5.18
C PRO A 110 10.54 -8.58 6.38
N PRO A 111 11.47 -9.44 6.84
CA PRO A 111 11.21 -10.38 7.92
C PRO A 111 10.73 -9.71 9.22
N VAL A 112 11.24 -8.51 9.51
CA VAL A 112 10.83 -7.71 10.67
C VAL A 112 9.34 -7.32 10.58
N LEU A 113 8.86 -6.94 9.39
CA LEU A 113 7.46 -6.61 9.17
C LEU A 113 6.56 -7.84 9.31
N LEU A 114 6.97 -8.98 8.75
CA LEU A 114 6.22 -10.24 8.88
C LEU A 114 6.07 -10.66 10.35
N GLU A 115 7.15 -10.60 11.12
CA GLU A 115 7.12 -10.93 12.54
C GLU A 115 6.11 -10.05 13.30
N VAL A 116 6.16 -8.73 13.08
CA VAL A 116 5.23 -7.79 13.72
C VAL A 116 3.78 -8.07 13.30
N LEU A 117 3.52 -8.29 12.01
CA LEU A 117 2.17 -8.57 11.53
C LEU A 117 1.64 -9.89 12.09
N HIS A 118 2.45 -10.94 12.18
CA HIS A 118 2.06 -12.21 12.79
C HIS A 118 1.65 -12.02 14.25
N GLU A 119 2.44 -11.27 15.02
CA GLU A 119 2.08 -10.95 16.41
C GLU A 119 0.76 -10.17 16.49
N GLN A 120 0.61 -9.10 15.71
CA GLN A 120 -0.58 -8.23 15.73
C GLN A 120 -1.84 -8.98 15.30
N LEU A 121 -1.73 -9.86 14.30
CA LEU A 121 -2.86 -10.66 13.79
C LEU A 121 -3.36 -11.70 14.81
N GLN A 122 -2.53 -12.10 15.76
CA GLN A 122 -2.91 -13.01 16.85
C GLN A 122 -3.57 -12.28 18.03
N GLN A 123 -3.53 -10.95 18.08
CA GLN A 123 -4.13 -10.17 19.17
C GLN A 123 -5.65 -10.09 19.05
N LYS A 124 -6.32 -9.91 20.21
CA LYS A 124 -7.74 -9.55 20.24
C LYS A 124 -7.92 -8.19 19.60
N GLY A 125 -8.80 -8.08 18.60
CA GLY A 125 -9.03 -6.83 17.86
C GLY A 125 -8.37 -6.77 16.48
N SER A 126 -7.66 -7.82 16.05
CA SER A 126 -7.03 -7.89 14.71
C SER A 126 -8.01 -7.79 13.53
N ALA A 127 -9.32 -7.84 13.77
CA ALA A 127 -10.34 -7.67 12.74
C ALA A 127 -10.22 -6.33 11.99
N GLU A 128 -9.83 -5.25 12.68
CA GLU A 128 -9.62 -3.95 12.03
C GLU A 128 -8.39 -3.98 11.12
N LEU A 129 -7.25 -4.51 11.62
CA LEU A 129 -6.04 -4.71 10.83
C LEU A 129 -6.32 -5.54 9.57
N VAL A 130 -7.00 -6.67 9.71
CA VAL A 130 -7.39 -7.52 8.57
C VAL A 130 -8.23 -6.74 7.56
N SER A 131 -9.26 -6.02 8.02
CA SER A 131 -10.11 -5.25 7.12
C SER A 131 -9.33 -4.16 6.39
N LEU A 132 -8.43 -3.46 7.07
CA LEU A 132 -7.63 -2.40 6.47
C LEU A 132 -6.59 -2.95 5.49
N MET A 133 -5.98 -4.10 5.78
CA MET A 133 -5.10 -4.79 4.82
C MET A 133 -5.87 -5.17 3.54
N CYS A 134 -7.09 -5.72 3.68
CA CYS A 134 -7.94 -6.01 2.53
C CYS A 134 -8.31 -4.74 1.73
N MET A 135 -8.67 -3.64 2.40
CA MET A 135 -8.98 -2.37 1.72
C MET A 135 -7.79 -1.83 0.92
N ASN A 136 -6.57 -2.00 1.43
CA ASN A 136 -5.33 -1.62 0.75
C ASN A 136 -4.97 -2.53 -0.44
N VAL A 137 -5.74 -3.58 -0.71
CA VAL A 137 -5.70 -4.33 -1.97
C VAL A 137 -6.86 -3.92 -2.88
N ILE A 138 -8.08 -3.86 -2.36
CA ILE A 138 -9.29 -3.59 -3.14
C ILE A 138 -9.20 -2.23 -3.86
N MET A 139 -8.88 -1.17 -3.12
CA MET A 139 -8.86 0.19 -3.66
C MET A 139 -7.84 0.34 -4.81
N PRO A 140 -6.55 0.01 -4.64
CA PRO A 140 -5.61 0.13 -5.74
C PRO A 140 -5.92 -0.84 -6.90
N THR A 141 -6.43 -2.05 -6.64
CA THR A 141 -6.85 -2.97 -7.71
C THR A 141 -7.94 -2.34 -8.58
N ALA A 142 -8.96 -1.77 -7.96
CA ALA A 142 -10.05 -1.09 -8.65
C ALA A 142 -9.60 0.17 -9.43
N MET A 143 -8.45 0.75 -9.07
CA MET A 143 -7.93 1.95 -9.71
C MET A 143 -7.04 1.64 -10.92
N VAL A 144 -6.51 0.42 -11.05
CA VAL A 144 -5.66 0.01 -12.18
C VAL A 144 -6.32 0.32 -13.53
N THR A 145 -7.58 -0.07 -13.69
CA THR A 145 -8.33 0.10 -14.95
C THR A 145 -9.06 1.44 -15.08
N MET A 146 -9.05 2.27 -14.03
CA MET A 146 -9.71 3.58 -14.01
C MET A 146 -8.80 4.74 -14.38
N HIS A 147 -7.50 4.61 -14.10
CA HIS A 147 -6.55 5.65 -14.46
C HIS A 147 -6.39 5.76 -15.98
N LYS A 148 -6.63 6.96 -16.52
CA LYS A 148 -6.30 7.28 -17.92
C LYS A 148 -4.79 7.43 -18.14
N ASP A 149 -4.09 7.78 -17.08
CA ASP A 149 -2.64 7.94 -17.09
C ASP A 149 -1.96 6.60 -16.76
N ALA A 150 -1.08 6.17 -17.66
CA ALA A 150 -0.38 4.88 -17.54
C ALA A 150 0.49 4.81 -16.28
N SER A 151 1.10 5.93 -15.85
CA SER A 151 1.95 5.95 -14.65
C SER A 151 1.12 5.78 -13.37
N GLN A 152 -0.07 6.38 -13.30
CA GLN A 152 -0.98 6.19 -12.17
C GLN A 152 -1.57 4.78 -12.12
N SER A 153 -1.89 4.20 -13.29
CA SER A 153 -2.32 2.80 -13.40
C SER A 153 -1.21 1.86 -12.91
N ALA A 154 0.03 2.06 -13.36
CA ALA A 154 1.18 1.25 -12.94
C ALA A 154 1.45 1.37 -11.42
N ASN A 155 1.35 2.58 -10.85
CA ASN A 155 1.50 2.78 -9.40
C ASN A 155 0.40 2.08 -8.59
N SER A 156 -0.84 2.12 -9.08
CA SER A 156 -1.95 1.39 -8.47
C SER A 156 -1.73 -0.13 -8.56
N ALA A 157 -1.28 -0.62 -9.71
CA ALA A 157 -0.99 -2.04 -9.90
C ALA A 157 0.12 -2.52 -8.95
N ARG A 158 1.21 -1.75 -8.82
CA ARG A 158 2.30 -2.05 -7.87
C ARG A 158 1.80 -2.08 -6.42
N THR A 159 0.99 -1.09 -6.04
CA THR A 159 0.42 -1.01 -4.69
C THR A 159 -0.46 -2.23 -4.40
N ALA A 160 -1.33 -2.60 -5.35
CA ALA A 160 -2.17 -3.79 -5.24
C ALA A 160 -1.33 -5.08 -5.14
N GLN A 161 -0.29 -5.24 -5.95
CA GLN A 161 0.60 -6.40 -5.92
C GLN A 161 1.33 -6.54 -4.58
N ARG A 162 1.88 -5.45 -4.04
CA ARG A 162 2.51 -5.44 -2.71
C ARG A 162 1.51 -5.80 -1.62
N GLY A 163 0.28 -5.28 -1.70
CA GLY A 163 -0.78 -5.62 -0.75
C GLY A 163 -1.18 -7.10 -0.83
N LEU A 164 -1.27 -7.66 -2.04
CA LEU A 164 -1.52 -9.09 -2.26
C LEU A 164 -0.40 -9.95 -1.70
N ALA A 165 0.86 -9.62 -1.97
CA ALA A 165 2.02 -10.33 -1.43
C ALA A 165 2.01 -10.32 0.11
N LEU A 166 1.70 -9.17 0.71
CA LEU A 166 1.59 -9.05 2.16
C LEU A 166 0.48 -9.93 2.73
N LEU A 167 -0.73 -9.88 2.16
CA LEU A 167 -1.85 -10.76 2.58
C LEU A 167 -1.51 -12.24 2.40
N GLN A 168 -0.88 -12.61 1.30
CA GLN A 168 -0.47 -13.97 1.01
C GLN A 168 0.55 -14.49 2.04
N ALA A 169 1.47 -13.64 2.48
CA ALA A 169 2.48 -14.01 3.47
C ALA A 169 1.89 -14.24 4.87
N VAL A 170 0.77 -13.59 5.22
CA VAL A 170 0.21 -13.64 6.57
C VAL A 170 -1.11 -14.42 6.71
N GLN A 171 -1.74 -14.83 5.60
CA GLN A 171 -3.10 -15.41 5.63
C GLN A 171 -3.23 -16.71 6.42
N GLU A 172 -2.16 -17.50 6.55
CA GLU A 172 -2.16 -18.75 7.33
C GLU A 172 -2.21 -18.48 8.85
N HIS A 173 -1.80 -17.29 9.28
CA HIS A 173 -1.74 -16.90 10.68
C HIS A 173 -3.06 -16.31 11.22
N ASN A 174 -4.02 -15.99 10.34
CA ASN A 174 -5.32 -15.46 10.74
C ASN A 174 -6.44 -15.87 9.78
N THR A 175 -7.33 -16.78 10.24
CA THR A 175 -8.48 -17.25 9.45
C THR A 175 -9.45 -16.14 9.03
N GLY A 176 -9.45 -15.01 9.72
CA GLY A 176 -10.23 -13.82 9.36
C GLY A 176 -9.82 -13.23 8.02
N ILE A 177 -8.56 -13.39 7.59
CA ILE A 177 -8.11 -12.95 6.27
C ILE A 177 -8.85 -13.73 5.18
N ARG A 178 -8.77 -15.07 5.20
CA ARG A 178 -9.48 -15.92 4.22
C ARG A 178 -10.99 -15.68 4.20
N LYS A 179 -11.62 -15.46 5.37
CA LYS A 179 -13.05 -15.11 5.46
C LYS A 179 -13.36 -13.78 4.77
N ASN A 180 -12.56 -12.74 5.01
CA ASN A 180 -12.73 -11.45 4.34
C ASN A 180 -12.52 -11.58 2.83
N VAL A 181 -11.42 -12.22 2.39
CA VAL A 181 -11.13 -12.45 0.97
C VAL A 181 -12.29 -13.18 0.28
N SER A 182 -12.85 -14.22 0.91
CA SER A 182 -13.99 -14.95 0.34
C SER A 182 -15.25 -14.08 0.25
N ALA A 183 -15.54 -13.26 1.26
CA ALA A 183 -16.69 -12.36 1.24
C ALA A 183 -16.53 -11.27 0.17
N ILE A 184 -15.34 -10.66 0.06
CA ILE A 184 -15.00 -9.66 -0.97
C ILE A 184 -15.21 -10.24 -2.37
N ARG A 185 -14.67 -11.44 -2.63
CA ARG A 185 -14.84 -12.15 -3.90
C ARG A 185 -16.33 -12.35 -4.24
N GLN A 186 -17.14 -12.75 -3.26
CA GLN A 186 -18.57 -12.95 -3.48
C GLN A 186 -19.31 -11.66 -3.80
N VAL A 187 -18.99 -10.56 -3.09
CA VAL A 187 -19.56 -9.23 -3.38
C VAL A 187 -19.13 -8.75 -4.76
N ALA A 188 -17.86 -8.92 -5.12
CA ALA A 188 -17.34 -8.57 -6.44
C ALA A 188 -18.06 -9.33 -7.58
N ARG A 189 -18.36 -10.62 -7.39
CA ARG A 189 -19.17 -11.41 -8.33
C ARG A 189 -20.61 -10.90 -8.48
N ARG A 190 -21.22 -10.46 -7.38
CA ARG A 190 -22.57 -9.91 -7.39
C ARG A 190 -22.64 -8.63 -8.23
N VAL A 191 -21.68 -7.74 -8.06
CA VAL A 191 -21.62 -6.48 -8.82
C VAL A 191 -21.49 -6.72 -10.32
N GLN A 192 -20.78 -7.78 -10.74
CA GLN A 192 -20.67 -8.16 -12.15
C GLN A 192 -21.98 -8.71 -12.75
N LYS A 193 -22.89 -9.23 -11.92
CA LYS A 193 -24.18 -9.82 -12.36
C LYS A 193 -25.35 -8.82 -12.35
N ILE A 194 -25.09 -7.55 -12.03
CA ILE A 194 -26.12 -6.51 -12.11
C ILE A 194 -26.53 -6.37 -13.58
N ASP A 195 -27.78 -6.67 -13.89
CA ASP A 195 -28.34 -6.54 -15.23
C ASP A 195 -28.49 -5.07 -15.65
N GLN A 196 -28.84 -4.84 -16.92
CA GLN A 196 -29.02 -3.49 -17.48
C GLN A 196 -30.14 -2.70 -16.80
N ASP A 197 -31.01 -3.37 -16.03
CA ASP A 197 -32.13 -2.80 -15.28
C ASP A 197 -31.77 -2.53 -13.81
N GLY A 198 -30.52 -2.76 -13.39
CA GLY A 198 -30.02 -2.46 -12.05
C GLY A 198 -30.48 -3.44 -10.98
N HIS A 199 -30.99 -4.61 -11.36
CA HIS A 199 -31.51 -5.60 -10.42
C HIS A 199 -30.45 -6.68 -10.14
N THR A 200 -29.99 -6.78 -8.90
CA THR A 200 -29.24 -7.95 -8.43
C THR A 200 -30.23 -9.08 -8.14
N ALA A 201 -30.19 -10.15 -8.94
CA ALA A 201 -31.01 -11.35 -8.70
C ALA A 201 -30.64 -12.14 -7.43
N GLU A 202 -29.64 -11.71 -6.66
CA GLU A 202 -29.19 -12.41 -5.45
C GLU A 202 -29.87 -11.89 -4.19
N THR A 203 -30.44 -12.82 -3.43
CA THR A 203 -31.01 -12.63 -2.09
C THR A 203 -29.99 -11.95 -1.16
N GLU A 204 -30.46 -11.00 -0.35
CA GLU A 204 -29.69 -10.44 0.76
C GLU A 204 -29.04 -11.58 1.56
N SER A 205 -27.75 -11.45 1.86
CA SER A 205 -27.03 -12.45 2.63
C SER A 205 -27.04 -12.07 4.10
N ASP A 206 -27.35 -13.03 4.96
CA ASP A 206 -27.27 -12.87 6.42
C ASP A 206 -25.83 -12.88 6.95
N ASP A 207 -24.82 -13.12 6.10
CA ASP A 207 -23.41 -13.09 6.53
C ASP A 207 -22.96 -11.63 6.78
N PRO A 208 -22.51 -11.30 8.01
CA PRO A 208 -22.12 -9.94 8.37
C PRO A 208 -20.90 -9.43 7.59
N LEU A 209 -19.98 -10.30 7.15
CA LEU A 209 -18.85 -9.89 6.31
C LEU A 209 -19.33 -9.54 4.90
N ILE A 210 -20.25 -10.32 4.33
CA ILE A 210 -20.82 -10.02 3.02
C ILE A 210 -21.54 -8.68 3.08
N LYS A 211 -22.39 -8.46 4.09
CA LYS A 211 -23.08 -7.18 4.28
C LYS A 211 -22.11 -6.00 4.38
N ARG A 212 -21.08 -6.11 5.23
CA ARG A 212 -20.03 -5.08 5.38
C ARG A 212 -19.36 -4.76 4.04
N TRP A 213 -18.98 -5.78 3.28
CA TRP A 213 -18.29 -5.58 2.00
C TRP A 213 -19.24 -5.09 0.90
N THR A 214 -20.52 -5.46 0.92
CA THR A 214 -21.56 -4.85 0.07
C THR A 214 -21.67 -3.35 0.35
N GLU A 215 -21.83 -2.94 1.62
CA GLU A 215 -21.86 -1.52 2.00
C GLU A 215 -20.59 -0.78 1.58
N PHE A 216 -19.43 -1.43 1.65
CA PHE A 216 -18.18 -0.88 1.16
C PHE A 216 -18.20 -0.66 -0.36
N PHE A 217 -18.59 -1.68 -1.15
CA PHE A 217 -18.65 -1.57 -2.61
C PHE A 217 -19.65 -0.50 -3.05
N ASP A 218 -20.82 -0.44 -2.42
CA ASP A 218 -21.86 0.55 -2.71
C ASP A 218 -21.38 1.97 -2.41
N LYS A 219 -20.72 2.17 -1.25
CA LYS A 219 -20.15 3.46 -0.85
C LYS A 219 -19.13 4.00 -1.87
N TRP A 220 -18.32 3.13 -2.45
CA TRP A 220 -17.29 3.50 -3.42
C TRP A 220 -17.76 3.46 -4.88
N GLY A 221 -18.95 2.91 -5.14
CA GLY A 221 -19.55 2.85 -6.47
C GLY A 221 -18.74 2.04 -7.48
N TYR A 222 -18.16 0.91 -7.07
CA TYR A 222 -17.37 0.08 -7.98
C TYR A 222 -18.20 -0.47 -9.13
N GLN A 223 -17.70 -0.31 -10.35
CA GLN A 223 -18.34 -0.77 -11.58
C GLN A 223 -17.96 -2.21 -11.91
N GLN A 224 -18.63 -2.80 -12.90
CA GLN A 224 -18.45 -4.21 -13.30
C GLN A 224 -16.97 -4.55 -13.58
N GLN A 225 -16.24 -3.72 -14.33
CA GLN A 225 -14.82 -3.97 -14.63
C GLN A 225 -13.95 -3.95 -13.36
N GLN A 226 -14.15 -2.97 -12.48
CA GLN A 226 -13.41 -2.85 -11.22
C GLN A 226 -13.71 -4.06 -10.32
N ALA A 227 -14.97 -4.48 -10.26
CA ALA A 227 -15.37 -5.67 -9.51
C ALA A 227 -14.75 -6.95 -10.08
N ALA A 228 -14.66 -7.10 -11.41
CA ALA A 228 -13.96 -8.22 -12.04
C ALA A 228 -12.47 -8.24 -11.69
N ASP A 229 -11.81 -7.09 -11.69
CA ASP A 229 -10.40 -6.96 -11.30
C ASP A 229 -10.19 -7.34 -9.82
N ILE A 230 -11.07 -6.87 -8.93
CA ILE A 230 -11.05 -7.23 -7.50
C ILE A 230 -11.30 -8.73 -7.30
N GLU A 231 -12.27 -9.34 -8.00
CA GLU A 231 -12.52 -10.78 -7.92
C GLU A 231 -11.26 -11.57 -8.28
N LYS A 232 -10.64 -11.22 -9.42
CA LYS A 232 -9.42 -11.87 -9.89
C LYS A 232 -8.29 -11.75 -8.87
N ALA A 233 -8.13 -10.58 -8.24
CA ALA A 233 -7.15 -10.39 -7.17
C ALA A 233 -7.45 -11.29 -5.96
N MET A 234 -8.71 -11.39 -5.52
CA MET A 234 -9.09 -12.28 -4.42
C MET A 234 -8.92 -13.77 -4.76
N ASP A 235 -9.14 -14.18 -6.00
CA ASP A 235 -8.91 -15.56 -6.45
C ASP A 235 -7.45 -15.99 -6.24
N THR A 236 -6.48 -15.08 -6.44
CA THR A 236 -5.05 -15.38 -6.21
C THR A 236 -4.71 -15.68 -4.75
N LEU A 237 -5.50 -15.18 -3.80
CA LEU A 237 -5.32 -15.45 -2.37
C LEU A 237 -6.01 -16.74 -1.93
N LEU A 238 -7.00 -17.23 -2.68
CA LEU A 238 -7.77 -18.42 -2.34
C LEU A 238 -7.26 -19.70 -3.02
N SER A 239 -6.48 -19.57 -4.10
CA SER A 239 -5.77 -20.68 -4.77
C SER A 239 -4.68 -21.27 -3.89
#